data_AF-A0A2V7QRM4-F1
#
_entry.id   AF-A0A2V7QRM4-F1
#
_cell.length_a   1.000
_cell.length_b   1.000
_cell.length_c   1.000
_cell.angle_alpha   90.00
_cell.angle_beta   90.00
_cell.angle_gamma   90.00
#
_symmetry.space_group_name_H-M   'P 1'
#
loop_
_entity.id
_entity.type
_entity.pdbx_description
1 polymer ?
#
loop_
_entity_poly.entity_id
_entity_poly.type
_entity_poly.pdbx_seq_one_letter_code
_entity_poly.pdbx_strand_id
1 'polypeptide(L)'
;VASYPHYIIVKDKLDRPSAPLDTVYEALKRAFPDAQVDTQDGLRLMWPDRWVHIRPSGTEPIVRVIAEAPSAEDAANLVRDFRKPVEALNR
;
A
#
# COMPACT_ATOMS: atom_id res chain seq x y z
N VAL A 1 -26.60 -6.40 -19.63
CA VAL A 1 -25.23 -5.86 -19.71
C VAL A 1 -24.49 -6.36 -18.47
N ALA A 2 -23.38 -7.07 -18.62
CA ALA A 2 -22.60 -7.51 -17.47
C ALA A 2 -21.81 -6.30 -16.97
N SER A 3 -22.30 -5.66 -15.92
CA SER A 3 -21.56 -4.62 -15.20
C SER A 3 -20.37 -5.30 -14.53
N TYR A 4 -19.20 -5.20 -15.16
CA TYR A 4 -17.95 -5.59 -14.54
C TYR A 4 -17.80 -4.83 -13.22
N PRO A 5 -17.26 -5.45 -12.16
CA PRO A 5 -16.97 -4.74 -10.93
C PRO A 5 -16.07 -3.54 -11.26
N HIS A 6 -16.60 -2.34 -10.99
CA HIS A 6 -15.83 -1.10 -11.12
C HIS A 6 -14.85 -1.05 -9.95
N TYR A 7 -13.56 -1.04 -10.25
CA TYR A 7 -12.51 -0.81 -9.27
C TYR A 7 -11.93 0.59 -9.47
N ILE A 8 -11.61 1.26 -8.36
CA ILE A 8 -11.00 2.57 -8.34
C ILE A 8 -9.57 2.45 -7.85
N ILE A 9 -8.63 2.99 -8.63
CA ILE A 9 -7.21 3.06 -8.27
C ILE A 9 -6.92 4.43 -7.68
N VAL A 10 -6.37 4.44 -6.46
CA VAL A 10 -5.82 5.64 -5.81
C VAL A 10 -4.30 5.50 -5.80
N LYS A 11 -3.61 6.57 -6.20
CA LYS A 11 -2.15 6.66 -6.20
C LYS A 11 -1.73 7.78 -5.27
N ASP A 12 -0.81 7.46 -4.37
CA ASP A 12 -0.26 8.39 -3.41
C ASP A 12 1.27 8.27 -3.34
N LYS A 13 1.91 9.29 -2.79
CA LYS A 13 3.36 9.34 -2.60
C LYS A 13 3.66 9.79 -1.18
N LEU A 14 4.67 9.14 -0.61
CA LEU A 14 5.20 9.44 0.71
C LEU A 14 6.69 9.72 0.57
N ASP A 15 7.21 10.55 1.46
CA ASP A 15 8.64 10.63 1.69
C ASP A 15 9.15 9.26 2.14
N ARG A 16 10.33 8.88 1.64
CA ARG A 16 10.94 7.61 2.01
C ARG A 16 11.25 7.65 3.51
N PRO A 17 10.77 6.68 4.29
CA PRO A 17 11.08 6.66 5.71
C PRO A 17 12.58 6.50 5.95
N SER A 18 13.07 7.10 7.03
CA SER A 18 14.48 6.92 7.44
C SER A 18 14.76 5.47 7.86
N ALA A 19 13.73 4.74 8.28
CA ALA A 19 13.80 3.32 8.57
C ALA A 19 14.15 2.49 7.32
N PRO A 20 14.88 1.37 7.47
CA PRO A 20 15.08 0.40 6.40
C PRO A 20 13.76 -0.08 5.79
N LEU A 21 13.72 -0.28 4.47
CA LEU A 21 12.50 -0.74 3.79
C LEU A 21 12.01 -2.09 4.31
N ASP A 22 12.91 -3.00 4.68
CA ASP A 22 12.57 -4.26 5.33
C ASP A 22 11.77 -4.03 6.62
N THR A 23 12.16 -3.08 7.47
CA THR A 23 11.43 -2.73 8.69
C THR A 23 10.03 -2.21 8.37
N VAL A 24 9.91 -1.40 7.31
CA VAL A 24 8.63 -0.88 6.84
C VAL A 24 7.74 -2.03 6.37
N TYR A 25 8.28 -2.96 5.59
CA TYR A 25 7.54 -4.11 5.09
C TYR A 25 7.10 -5.03 6.21
N GLU A 26 7.95 -5.30 7.18
CA GLU A 26 7.59 -6.10 8.36
C GLU A 26 6.52 -5.43 9.22
N ALA A 27 6.58 -4.10 9.39
CA ALA A 27 5.53 -3.35 10.08
C ALA A 27 4.18 -3.46 9.35
N LEU A 28 4.19 -3.38 8.03
CA LEU A 28 3.00 -3.50 7.19
C LEU A 28 2.41 -4.92 7.19
N LYS A 29 3.26 -5.95 7.06
CA LYS A 29 2.81 -7.35 7.19
C LYS A 29 2.17 -7.62 8.54
N ARG A 30 2.72 -7.07 9.63
CA ARG A 30 2.13 -7.18 10.97
C ARG A 30 0.82 -6.39 11.13
N ALA A 31 0.70 -5.24 10.48
CA ALA A 31 -0.52 -4.43 10.52
C ALA A 31 -1.67 -5.06 9.72
N PHE A 32 -1.34 -5.87 8.72
CA PHE A 32 -2.30 -6.49 7.80
C PHE A 32 -2.04 -8.00 7.64
N PRO A 33 -2.21 -8.80 8.72
CA PRO A 33 -1.89 -10.23 8.70
C PRO A 33 -2.82 -11.04 7.78
N ASP A 34 -4.02 -10.53 7.52
CA ASP A 34 -5.04 -11.19 6.67
C ASP A 34 -4.79 -11.01 5.17
N ALA A 35 -3.80 -10.20 4.80
CA ALA A 35 -3.48 -9.94 3.40
C ALA A 35 -2.52 -10.99 2.85
N GLN A 36 -2.73 -11.41 1.61
CA GLN A 36 -1.72 -12.14 0.86
C GLN A 36 -0.56 -11.20 0.53
N VAL A 37 0.65 -11.64 0.85
CA VAL A 37 1.88 -10.84 0.72
C VAL A 37 2.63 -11.24 -0.55
N ASP A 38 2.99 -10.26 -1.37
CA ASP A 38 3.91 -10.38 -2.50
C ASP A 38 5.05 -9.36 -2.33
N THR A 39 6.29 -9.81 -2.49
CA THR A 39 7.48 -8.96 -2.35
C THR A 39 8.35 -8.89 -3.60
N GLN A 40 7.82 -9.17 -4.79
CA GLN A 40 8.61 -9.18 -6.03
C GLN A 40 9.01 -7.77 -6.51
N ASP A 41 8.12 -6.79 -6.41
CA ASP A 41 8.36 -5.38 -6.83
C ASP A 41 8.08 -4.39 -5.68
N GLY A 42 8.66 -4.63 -4.50
CA GLY A 42 8.34 -3.87 -3.29
C GLY A 42 7.53 -4.72 -2.32
N LEU A 43 6.46 -4.18 -1.74
CA LEU A 43 5.52 -4.95 -0.92
C LEU A 43 4.10 -4.71 -1.42
N ARG A 44 3.46 -5.75 -1.92
CA ARG A 44 2.05 -5.75 -2.30
C ARG A 44 1.26 -6.63 -1.34
N LEU A 45 0.18 -6.07 -0.80
CA LEU A 45 -0.77 -6.75 0.06
C LEU A 45 -2.10 -6.88 -0.69
N MET A 46 -2.62 -8.10 -0.77
CA MET A 46 -3.77 -8.46 -1.59
C MET A 46 -4.86 -9.12 -0.76
N TRP A 47 -6.09 -8.69 -0.96
CA TRP A 47 -7.32 -9.29 -0.45
C TRP A 47 -8.20 -9.71 -1.64
N PRO A 48 -9.30 -10.46 -1.41
CA PRO A 48 -10.17 -10.91 -2.51
C PRO A 48 -10.75 -9.80 -3.39
N ASP A 49 -10.95 -8.60 -2.83
CA ASP A 49 -11.65 -7.48 -3.45
C ASP A 49 -10.81 -6.20 -3.57
N ARG A 50 -9.60 -6.17 -3.02
CA ARG A 50 -8.75 -4.98 -2.98
C ARG A 50 -7.28 -5.33 -2.85
N TRP A 51 -6.41 -4.41 -3.22
CA TRP A 51 -4.98 -4.54 -2.98
C TRP A 51 -4.33 -3.20 -2.76
N VAL A 52 -3.17 -3.22 -2.11
CA VAL A 52 -2.30 -2.06 -1.94
C VAL A 52 -0.86 -2.47 -2.21
N HIS A 53 -0.12 -1.58 -2.85
CA HIS A 53 1.25 -1.81 -3.28
C HIS A 53 2.10 -0.62 -2.88
N ILE A 54 3.13 -0.89 -2.07
CA ILE A 54 4.19 0.06 -1.79
C ILE A 54 5.45 -0.34 -2.53
N ARG A 55 6.04 0.64 -3.21
CA ARG A 55 7.33 0.46 -3.86
C ARG A 55 8.24 1.67 -3.67
N PRO A 56 9.53 1.46 -3.39
CA PRO A 56 10.49 2.54 -3.36
C PRO A 56 10.71 3.11 -4.76
N SER A 57 10.95 4.41 -4.87
CA SER A 57 11.51 4.98 -6.09
C SER A 57 12.98 4.62 -6.19
N GLY A 58 13.43 4.19 -7.38
CA GLY A 58 14.83 3.82 -7.60
C GLY A 58 15.78 5.02 -7.61
N THR A 59 15.28 6.21 -7.95
CA THR A 59 16.09 7.42 -8.15
C THR A 59 15.73 8.58 -7.22
N GLU A 60 14.63 8.47 -6.48
CA GLU A 60 14.11 9.54 -5.63
C GLU A 60 13.92 9.03 -4.18
N PRO A 61 14.09 9.88 -3.16
CA PRO A 61 13.86 9.51 -1.76
C PRO A 61 12.35 9.49 -1.43
N ILE A 62 11.56 8.80 -2.24
CA ILE A 62 10.11 8.66 -2.06
C ILE A 62 9.70 7.20 -2.16
N VAL A 63 8.58 6.87 -1.53
CA VAL A 63 7.86 5.59 -1.73
C VAL A 63 6.49 5.88 -2.33
N ARG A 64 6.12 5.09 -3.33
CA ARG A 64 4.82 5.20 -4.00
C ARG A 64 3.88 4.17 -3.39
N VAL A 65 2.67 4.61 -3.05
CA VAL A 65 1.61 3.75 -2.52
C VAL A 65 0.47 3.77 -3.53
N ILE A 66 0.05 2.60 -3.98
CA ILE A 66 -1.01 2.42 -4.97
C ILE A 66 -2.02 1.48 -4.36
N ALA A 67 -3.27 1.89 -4.26
CA ALA A 67 -4.36 1.04 -3.79
C ALA A 67 -5.43 0.92 -4.86
N GLU A 68 -6.05 -0.25 -4.95
CA GLU A 68 -7.23 -0.50 -5.76
C GLU A 68 -8.29 -1.16 -4.90
N ALA A 69 -9.53 -0.67 -4.98
CA ALA A 69 -10.66 -1.20 -4.23
C ALA A 69 -11.98 -0.97 -4.98
N PRO A 70 -13.11 -1.58 -4.56
CA PRO A 70 -14.40 -1.48 -5.26
C PRO A 70 -15.00 -0.06 -5.26
N SER A 71 -14.54 0.83 -4.39
CA SER A 71 -14.98 2.23 -4.34
C SER A 71 -13.80 3.18 -4.12
N ALA A 72 -13.99 4.44 -4.50
CA ALA A 72 -12.99 5.49 -4.28
C ALA A 72 -12.73 5.72 -2.78
N GLU A 73 -13.77 5.60 -1.96
CA GLU A 73 -13.68 5.73 -0.50
C GLU A 73 -12.89 4.57 0.11
N ASP A 74 -13.14 3.33 -0.32
CA ASP A 74 -12.39 2.16 0.14
C ASP A 74 -10.91 2.25 -0.25
N ALA A 75 -10.61 2.66 -1.49
CA ALA A 75 -9.24 2.81 -1.95
C ALA A 75 -8.51 3.94 -1.17
N ALA A 76 -9.18 5.07 -0.93
CA ALA A 76 -8.63 6.17 -0.15
C ALA A 76 -8.43 5.79 1.33
N ASN A 77 -9.38 5.08 1.92
CA ASN A 77 -9.27 4.55 3.28
C ASN A 77 -8.11 3.55 3.38
N LEU A 78 -7.98 2.64 2.40
CA LEU A 78 -6.91 1.66 2.35
C LEU A 78 -5.54 2.34 2.28
N VAL A 79 -5.36 3.36 1.43
CA VAL A 79 -4.12 4.15 1.41
C VAL A 79 -3.88 4.81 2.77
N ARG A 80 -4.88 5.48 3.35
CA ARG A 80 -4.74 6.19 4.63
C ARG A 80 -4.33 5.24 5.75
N ASP A 81 -4.94 4.07 5.84
CA ASP A 81 -4.61 3.08 6.86
C ASP A 81 -3.23 2.45 6.62
N PHE A 82 -2.86 2.24 5.36
CA PHE A 82 -1.54 1.75 4.98
C PHE A 82 -0.43 2.76 5.27
N ARG A 83 -0.72 4.05 5.28
CA ARG A 83 0.24 5.12 5.61
C ARG A 83 0.61 5.15 7.10
N LYS A 84 -0.33 4.84 7.99
CA LYS A 84 -0.13 4.99 9.45
C LYS A 84 1.11 4.24 9.98
N PRO A 85 1.35 2.95 9.66
CA PRO A 85 2.54 2.25 10.11
C PRO A 85 3.84 2.82 9.52
N VAL A 86 3.79 3.31 8.27
CA VAL A 86 4.95 3.91 7.59
C VAL A 86 5.31 5.25 8.24
N GLU A 87 4.32 6.09 8.51
CA GLU A 87 4.50 7.40 9.16
C GLU A 87 4.91 7.25 10.63
N ALA A 88 4.47 6.19 11.32
CA ALA A 88 4.90 5.89 12.68
C ALA A 88 6.40 5.53 12.78
N LEU A 89 7.00 5.01 11.70
CA LEU A 89 8.44 4.70 11.62
C LEU A 89 9.31 5.94 11.33
N ASN A 90 8.70 7.11 11.09
CA ASN A 90 9.39 8.37 10.85
C ASN A 90 9.48 9.28 12.10
N ARG A 91 9.04 8.78 13.26
CA ARG A 91 9.17 9.47 14.55
C ARG A 91 10.43 9.00 15.28
#